data_AF-A0A3T1CZC0-F1
#
_entry.id   AF-A0A3T1CZC0-F1
#
_cell.length_a   1.000
_cell.length_b   1.000
_cell.length_c   1.000
_cell.angle_alpha   90.00
_cell.angle_beta   90.00
_cell.angle_gamma   90.00
#
_symmetry.space_group_name_H-M   'P 1'
#
loop_
_entity.id
_entity.type
_entity.pdbx_description
1 polymer ?
#
loop_
_entity_poly.entity_id
_entity_poly.type
_entity_poly.pdbx_seq_one_letter_code
_entity_poly.pdbx_strand_id
1 'polypeptide(L)'
;MEESYWKYCESLDSANFHLLMTQYGQDVWNLAFVLTKRYDLADDVTQDVFLNAYKAIGTFRGASSVKTWLLSITRNISINYLRSAFMRKVTLTEWITSKGTSPSA
;
A
#
# COMPACT_ATOMS: atom_id res chain seq x y z
N MET A 1 -11.85 20.43 20.11
CA MET A 1 -12.75 19.90 19.05
C MET A 1 -12.30 18.54 18.50
N GLU A 2 -11.12 18.01 18.88
CA GLU A 2 -10.64 16.67 18.47
C GLU A 2 -11.04 15.53 19.41
N GLU A 3 -11.40 15.82 20.67
CA GLU A 3 -11.64 14.80 21.71
C GLU A 3 -13.01 14.10 21.64
N SER A 4 -13.90 14.47 20.73
CA SER A 4 -15.29 13.98 20.73
C SER A 4 -15.56 12.83 19.75
N TYR A 5 -14.64 12.57 18.80
CA TYR A 5 -14.85 11.60 17.71
C TYR A 5 -14.34 10.19 17.99
N TRP A 6 -13.40 10.02 18.92
CA TRP A 6 -12.79 8.73 19.21
C TRP A 6 -13.68 7.80 20.04
N LYS A 7 -14.79 8.30 20.60
CA LYS A 7 -15.76 7.49 21.34
C LYS A 7 -16.52 6.48 20.44
N TYR A 8 -16.47 6.65 19.12
CA TYR A 8 -17.00 5.67 18.16
C TYR A 8 -15.99 4.57 17.78
N CYS A 9 -14.75 4.60 18.31
CA CYS A 9 -13.74 3.58 18.03
C CYS A 9 -14.05 2.19 18.60
N GLU A 10 -15.10 2.02 19.43
CA GLU A 10 -15.59 0.70 19.80
C GLU A 10 -16.17 -0.09 18.62
N SER A 11 -16.48 0.58 17.51
CA SER A 11 -16.68 -0.08 16.23
C SER A 11 -16.28 0.85 15.09
N LEU A 12 -15.03 0.70 14.59
CA LEU A 12 -14.73 1.06 13.21
C LEU A 12 -15.50 0.08 12.30
N ASP A 13 -16.82 0.25 12.27
CA ASP A 13 -17.74 -0.52 11.44
C ASP A 13 -17.64 -0.06 9.99
N SER A 14 -18.14 -0.88 9.06
CA SER A 14 -18.12 -0.64 7.61
C SER A 14 -18.66 0.75 7.24
N ALA A 15 -19.61 1.26 8.03
CA ALA A 15 -20.22 2.58 7.86
C ALA A 15 -19.24 3.75 8.08
N ASN A 16 -18.26 3.63 8.98
CA ASN A 16 -17.29 4.68 9.28
C ASN A 16 -16.00 4.57 8.47
N PHE A 17 -15.78 3.45 7.76
CA PHE A 17 -14.58 3.24 6.94
C PHE A 17 -14.47 4.26 5.80
N HIS A 18 -15.61 4.70 5.24
CA HIS A 18 -15.62 5.75 4.21
C HIS A 18 -15.01 7.07 4.71
N LEU A 19 -15.24 7.46 5.97
CA LEU A 19 -14.66 8.68 6.54
C LEU A 19 -13.14 8.57 6.64
N LEU A 20 -12.64 7.40 7.01
CA LEU A 20 -11.21 7.10 7.06
C LEU A 20 -10.58 7.19 5.66
N MET A 21 -11.25 6.67 4.62
CA MET A 21 -10.80 6.81 3.23
C MET A 21 -10.79 8.28 2.77
N THR A 22 -11.85 9.03 3.05
CA THR A 22 -11.95 10.45 2.68
C THR A 22 -10.90 11.30 3.41
N GLN A 23 -10.64 11.01 4.68
CA GLN A 23 -9.70 11.78 5.49
C GLN A 23 -8.23 11.49 5.14
N TYR A 24 -7.87 10.23 4.88
CA TYR A 24 -6.47 9.81 4.72
C TYR A 24 -6.12 9.37 3.29
N GLY A 25 -7.07 9.35 2.36
CA GLY A 25 -6.86 8.92 0.98
C GLY A 25 -5.71 9.64 0.30
N GLN A 26 -5.66 10.97 0.41
CA GLN A 26 -4.59 11.76 -0.19
C GLN A 26 -3.22 11.50 0.47
N ASP A 27 -3.17 11.31 1.79
CA ASP A 27 -1.92 11.00 2.50
C ASP A 27 -1.36 9.64 2.07
N VAL A 28 -2.22 8.63 2.00
CA VAL A 28 -1.88 7.28 1.53
C VAL A 28 -1.38 7.33 0.09
N TRP A 29 -2.13 8.02 -0.79
CA TRP A 29 -1.78 8.14 -2.20
C TRP A 29 -0.47 8.87 -2.39
N ASN A 30 -0.25 9.99 -1.68
CA ASN A 30 1.00 10.74 -1.74
C ASN A 30 2.20 9.88 -1.33
N LEU A 31 2.08 9.11 -0.24
CA LEU A 31 3.16 8.22 0.18
C LEU A 31 3.39 7.11 -0.84
N ALA A 32 2.33 6.50 -1.38
CA ALA A 32 2.42 5.49 -2.43
C ALA A 32 3.13 6.04 -3.67
N PHE A 33 2.78 7.24 -4.11
CA PHE A 33 3.44 7.91 -5.24
C PHE A 33 4.90 8.27 -4.94
N VAL A 34 5.20 8.77 -3.75
CA VAL A 34 6.57 9.08 -3.33
C VAL A 34 7.47 7.84 -3.41
N LEU A 35 6.94 6.66 -3.03
CA LEU A 35 7.67 5.40 -3.03
C LEU A 35 7.75 4.76 -4.42
N THR A 36 6.65 4.73 -5.18
CA THR A 36 6.56 4.02 -6.47
C THR A 36 6.98 4.86 -7.66
N LYS A 37 6.93 6.20 -7.55
CA LYS A 37 7.18 7.18 -8.62
C LYS A 37 6.33 6.95 -9.88
N ARG A 38 5.16 6.36 -9.71
CA ARG A 38 4.26 5.94 -10.78
C ARG A 38 2.81 6.17 -10.36
N TYR A 39 2.06 6.92 -11.15
CA TYR A 39 0.66 7.26 -10.85
C TYR A 39 -0.21 5.99 -10.81
N ASP A 40 -0.08 5.13 -11.81
CA ASP A 40 -0.83 3.87 -11.92
C ASP A 40 -0.56 2.94 -10.73
N LEU A 41 0.72 2.78 -10.34
CA LEU A 41 1.04 1.99 -9.16
C LEU A 41 0.59 2.66 -7.85
N ALA A 42 0.58 3.99 -7.78
CA ALA A 42 0.09 4.69 -6.60
C ALA A 42 -1.42 4.48 -6.40
N ASP A 43 -2.20 4.50 -7.49
CA ASP A 43 -3.63 4.20 -7.47
C ASP A 43 -3.87 2.75 -7.00
N ASP A 44 -3.18 1.77 -7.59
CA ASP A 44 -3.29 0.35 -7.22
C ASP A 44 -2.91 0.12 -5.74
N VAL A 45 -1.76 0.67 -5.31
CA VAL A 45 -1.31 0.56 -3.92
C VAL A 45 -2.32 1.19 -2.97
N THR A 46 -2.89 2.34 -3.31
CA THR A 46 -3.88 3.03 -2.46
C THR A 46 -5.12 2.16 -2.28
N GLN A 47 -5.61 1.53 -3.35
CA GLN A 47 -6.74 0.60 -3.26
C GLN A 47 -6.42 -0.59 -2.36
N ASP A 48 -5.26 -1.21 -2.55
CA ASP A 48 -4.81 -2.35 -1.74
C ASP A 48 -4.63 -1.97 -0.27
N VAL A 49 -4.14 -0.76 0.03
CA VAL A 49 -4.01 -0.26 1.40
C VAL A 49 -5.36 -0.23 2.09
N PHE A 50 -6.38 0.37 1.47
CA PHE A 50 -7.70 0.44 2.09
C PHE A 50 -8.38 -0.93 2.17
N LEU A 51 -8.18 -1.81 1.19
CA LEU A 51 -8.69 -3.19 1.27
C LEU A 51 -8.05 -3.96 2.44
N ASN A 52 -6.74 -3.85 2.63
CA ASN A 52 -6.03 -4.49 3.74
C ASN A 52 -6.37 -3.85 5.08
N ALA A 53 -6.49 -2.52 5.12
CA ALA A 53 -6.90 -1.79 6.31
C ALA A 53 -8.30 -2.21 6.75
N TYR A 54 -9.26 -2.33 5.82
CA TYR A 54 -10.61 -2.80 6.11
C TYR A 54 -10.62 -4.19 6.75
N LYS A 55 -9.82 -5.13 6.22
CA LYS A 55 -9.69 -6.49 6.78
C LYS A 55 -9.05 -6.52 8.16
N ALA A 56 -8.12 -5.60 8.43
CA ALA A 56 -7.34 -5.55 9.66
C ALA A 56 -7.91 -4.58 10.71
N ILE A 57 -8.96 -3.82 10.39
CA ILE A 57 -9.45 -2.72 11.22
C ILE A 57 -9.88 -3.18 12.62
N GLY A 58 -10.50 -4.36 12.71
CA GLY A 58 -10.91 -4.96 14.00
C GLY A 58 -9.73 -5.40 14.89
N THR A 59 -8.51 -5.42 14.35
CA THR A 59 -7.29 -5.75 15.10
C THR A 59 -6.54 -4.51 15.58
N PHE A 60 -6.97 -3.31 15.19
CA PHE A 60 -6.32 -2.06 15.55
C PHE A 60 -6.55 -1.74 17.04
N ARG A 61 -5.49 -1.89 17.84
CA ARG A 61 -5.54 -1.71 19.31
C ARG A 61 -5.30 -0.26 19.78
N GLY A 62 -5.25 0.72 18.87
CA GLY A 62 -5.00 2.12 19.23
C GLY A 62 -3.60 2.44 19.76
N ALA A 63 -2.62 1.55 19.59
CA ALA A 63 -1.23 1.76 20.03
C ALA A 63 -0.46 2.84 19.21
N SER A 64 -1.05 3.34 18.14
CA SER A 64 -0.55 4.43 17.31
C SER A 64 -1.73 5.23 16.75
N SER A 65 -1.49 6.37 16.11
CA SER A 65 -2.57 7.07 15.39
C SER A 65 -3.02 6.27 14.17
N VAL A 66 -4.29 6.41 13.78
CA VAL A 66 -4.83 5.78 12.56
C VAL A 66 -4.01 6.15 11.32
N LYS A 67 -3.57 7.41 11.22
CA LYS A 67 -2.68 7.88 10.15
C LYS A 67 -1.37 7.07 10.13
N THR A 68 -0.68 6.95 11.25
CA THR A 68 0.57 6.19 11.35
C THR A 68 0.36 4.73 10.95
N TRP A 69 -0.74 4.13 11.42
CA TRP A 69 -1.09 2.76 11.07
C TRP A 69 -1.33 2.58 9.57
N LEU A 70 -2.12 3.44 8.93
CA LEU A 70 -2.36 3.40 7.48
C LEU A 70 -1.07 3.57 6.68
N LEU A 71 -0.24 4.57 7.03
CA LEU A 71 1.03 4.80 6.33
C LEU A 71 2.00 3.62 6.47
N SER A 72 1.93 2.87 7.57
CA SER A 72 2.71 1.63 7.73
C SER A 72 2.27 0.54 6.75
N ILE A 73 0.95 0.40 6.52
CA ILE A 73 0.39 -0.52 5.54
C ILE A 73 0.80 -0.08 4.12
N THR A 74 0.68 1.21 3.81
CA THR A 74 1.12 1.80 2.53
C THR A 74 2.57 1.49 2.23
N ARG A 75 3.46 1.68 3.20
CA ARG A 75 4.88 1.39 3.05
C ARG A 75 5.12 -0.09 2.73
N ASN A 76 4.48 -0.99 3.46
CA ASN A 76 4.65 -2.43 3.26
C ASN A 76 4.18 -2.88 1.88
N ILE A 77 2.99 -2.44 1.44
CA ILE A 77 2.44 -2.78 0.14
C ILE A 77 3.30 -2.19 -0.98
N SER A 78 3.68 -0.91 -0.89
CA SER A 78 4.55 -0.26 -1.89
C SER A 78 5.88 -1.01 -2.07
N ILE A 79 6.52 -1.40 -0.97
CA ILE A 79 7.78 -2.17 -1.01
C ILE A 79 7.57 -3.53 -1.67
N ASN A 80 6.46 -4.21 -1.38
CA ASN A 80 6.13 -5.49 -2.00
C ASN A 80 5.96 -5.37 -3.52
N TYR A 81 5.22 -4.36 -3.98
CA TYR A 81 5.07 -4.04 -5.41
C TYR A 81 6.42 -3.80 -6.09
N LEU A 82 7.28 -2.99 -5.48
CA LEU A 82 8.61 -2.69 -6.02
C LEU A 82 9.51 -3.92 -6.07
N ARG A 83 9.49 -4.77 -5.03
CA ARG A 83 10.22 -6.06 -5.03
C ARG A 83 9.74 -6.98 -6.14
N SER A 84 8.42 -7.11 -6.30
CA SER A 84 7.81 -7.92 -7.35
C SER A 84 8.17 -7.41 -8.75
N ALA A 85 8.15 -6.09 -8.96
CA ALA A 85 8.56 -5.47 -10.21
C ALA A 85 10.06 -5.66 -10.50
N PHE A 86 10.92 -5.54 -9.48
CA PHE A 86 12.34 -5.80 -9.60
C PHE A 86 12.63 -7.26 -9.98
N MET A 87 12.00 -8.23 -9.32
CA MET A 87 12.13 -9.66 -9.64
C MET A 87 11.70 -9.99 -11.08
N ARG A 88 10.60 -9.40 -11.57
CA ARG A 88 10.18 -9.54 -12.98
C ARG A 88 11.24 -9.02 -13.95
N LYS A 89 11.84 -7.86 -13.66
CA LYS A 89 12.89 -7.27 -14.50
C LYS A 89 14.16 -8.11 -14.51
N VAL A 90 14.59 -8.65 -13.36
CA VAL A 90 15.77 -9.52 -13.27
C VAL A 90 15.57 -10.79 -14.10
N THR A 91 14.43 -11.47 -13.94
CA THR A 91 14.10 -12.70 -14.69
C THR A 91 14.09 -12.47 -16.20
N LEU A 92 13.50 -11.35 -16.66
CA LEU A 92 13.52 -10.99 -18.07
C LEU A 92 14.94 -10.75 -18.59
N THR A 93 15.77 -10.08 -17.79
CA THR A 93 17.16 -9.79 -18.17
C THR A 93 17.94 -11.09 -18.37
N GLU A 94 17.83 -12.05 -17.44
CA GLU A 94 18.47 -13.38 -17.53
C GLU A 94 18.04 -14.19 -18.77
N TRP A 95 16.75 -14.15 -19.11
CA TRP A 95 16.25 -14.79 -20.33
C TRP A 95 16.77 -14.14 -21.61
N ILE A 96 16.89 -12.80 -21.65
CA ILE A 96 17.47 -12.09 -22.79
C ILE A 96 18.96 -12.43 -22.93
N THR A 97 19.75 -12.43 -21.85
CA THR A 97 21.17 -12.77 -21.90
C THR A 97 21.42 -14.22 -22.32
N SER A 98 20.59 -15.17 -21.88
CA SER A 98 20.74 -16.60 -22.22
C SER A 98 20.39 -16.93 -23.68
N LYS A 99 19.58 -16.12 -24.37
CA LYS A 99 19.28 -16.30 -25.80
C LYS A 99 20.37 -15.80 -26.76
N GLY A 100 21.44 -15.18 -26.26
CA GLY A 100 22.47 -14.51 -27.07
C GLY A 100 23.73 -15.33 -27.40
N THR A 101 23.93 -16.51 -26.84
CA THR A 101 25.11 -17.35 -27.11
C THR A 101 24.71 -18.69 -27.71
N SER A 102 24.47 -18.70 -29.02
CA SER A 102 24.74 -19.91 -29.81
C SER A 102 26.25 -19.99 -29.97
N PRO A 103 26.94 -21.06 -29.53
CA PRO A 103 28.31 -21.29 -29.95
C PRO A 103 28.25 -21.47 -31.47
N SER A 104 28.77 -20.50 -32.22
CA SER A 104 29.02 -20.72 -33.65
C SER A 104 29.98 -21.88 -33.75
N ALA A 105 29.53 -22.94 -34.45
CA ALA A 105 30.40 -23.97 -34.99
C ALA A 105 31.41 -23.37 -35.97
#